data_AF-A0A7Y5K828-F1
#
_entry.id   AF-A0A7Y5K828-F1
#
_cell.length_a   1.000
_cell.length_b   1.000
_cell.length_c   1.000
_cell.angle_alpha   90.00
_cell.angle_beta   90.00
_cell.angle_gamma   90.00
#
_symmetry.space_group_name_H-M   'P 1'
#
loop_
_entity.id
_entity.type
_entity.pdbx_description
1 polymer ?
#
loop_
_entity_poly.entity_id
_entity_poly.type
_entity_poly.pdbx_seq_one_letter_code
_entity_poly.pdbx_strand_id
1 'polypeptide(L)'
;MEASRVSEKVKNYLIDNVGNMLMPGAPFFDEASKEWKVSALCRTERGIFVVGEFSLDEDLNFIAIPTKKQMLKILEKTMRRVPALVYADPAELRRKGVRAATI
;
A
#
# COMPACT_ATOMS: atom_id res chain seq x y z
N MET A 1 -3.13 23.67 -3.18
CA MET A 1 -1.72 23.78 -2.74
C MET A 1 -1.39 22.81 -1.62
N GLU A 2 -2.27 22.62 -0.63
CA GLU A 2 -2.00 21.82 0.57
C GLU A 2 -1.89 20.32 0.32
N ALA A 3 -2.75 19.74 -0.52
CA ALA A 3 -2.67 18.32 -0.87
C ALA A 3 -1.30 17.90 -1.47
N SER A 4 -0.64 18.80 -2.22
CA SER A 4 0.71 18.54 -2.75
C SER A 4 1.73 18.44 -1.63
N ARG A 5 1.66 19.34 -0.64
CA ARG A 5 2.56 19.35 0.53
C ARG A 5 2.35 18.13 1.42
N VAL A 6 1.10 17.72 1.61
CA VAL A 6 0.73 16.49 2.33
C VAL A 6 1.34 15.27 1.64
N SER A 7 1.14 15.15 0.32
CA SER A 7 1.67 14.03 -0.47
C SER A 7 3.20 13.97 -0.40
N GLU A 8 3.88 15.10 -0.54
CA GLU A 8 5.34 15.19 -0.45
C GLU A 8 5.86 14.82 0.96
N LYS A 9 5.20 15.29 2.02
CA LYS A 9 5.55 14.95 3.40
C LYS A 9 5.44 13.45 3.66
N VAL A 10 4.35 12.81 3.23
CA VAL A 10 4.16 11.36 3.35
C VAL A 10 5.18 10.60 2.50
N LYS A 11 5.45 11.07 1.27
CA LYS A 11 6.47 10.47 0.39
C LYS A 11 7.85 10.46 1.06
N ASN A 12 8.29 11.59 1.59
CA ASN A 12 9.59 11.70 2.26
C ASN A 12 9.65 10.77 3.48
N TYR A 13 8.60 10.76 4.30
CA TYR A 13 8.53 9.82 5.43
C TYR A 13 8.67 8.36 5.00
N LEU A 14 7.95 7.94 3.96
CA LEU A 14 7.98 6.57 3.44
C LEU A 14 9.37 6.16 2.94
N ILE A 15 10.04 7.06 2.22
CA ILE A 15 11.40 6.84 1.69
C ILE A 15 12.39 6.68 2.86
N ASP A 16 12.35 7.58 3.83
CA ASP A 16 13.34 7.66 4.90
C ASP A 16 13.17 6.52 5.93
N ASN A 17 11.94 6.07 6.19
CA ASN A 17 11.65 5.18 7.32
C ASN A 17 11.26 3.76 6.92
N VAL A 18 10.87 3.53 5.66
CA VAL A 18 10.29 2.25 5.26
C VAL A 18 10.99 1.65 4.04
N GLY A 19 11.09 2.43 2.96
CA GLY A 19 11.76 2.07 1.72
C GLY A 19 11.08 2.62 0.47
N ASN A 20 11.78 2.48 -0.67
CA ASN A 20 11.42 3.06 -1.97
C ASN A 20 10.31 2.35 -2.74
N MET A 21 9.83 1.19 -2.27
CA MET A 21 8.71 0.47 -2.91
C MET A 21 7.33 1.02 -2.53
N LEU A 22 7.30 1.97 -1.60
CA LEU A 22 6.08 2.64 -1.14
C LEU A 22 5.91 4.01 -1.78
N MET A 23 4.67 4.37 -2.04
CA MET A 23 4.28 5.68 -2.54
C MET A 23 3.01 6.16 -1.84
N PRO A 24 2.84 7.48 -1.65
CA PRO A 24 1.57 8.02 -1.15
C PRO A 24 0.47 7.86 -2.21
N GLY A 25 -0.75 7.58 -1.75
CA GLY A 25 -1.96 7.76 -2.54
C GLY A 25 -2.36 9.23 -2.66
N ALA A 26 -3.48 9.48 -3.33
CA ALA A 26 -4.06 10.82 -3.38
C ALA A 26 -4.54 11.24 -1.98
N PRO A 27 -4.05 12.36 -1.42
CA PRO A 27 -4.55 12.88 -0.16
C PRO A 27 -5.99 13.36 -0.30
N PHE A 28 -6.79 13.13 0.74
CA PHE A 28 -8.09 13.77 0.89
C PHE A 28 -8.23 14.31 2.31
N PHE A 29 -9.02 15.38 2.46
CA PHE A 29 -9.31 15.95 3.77
C PHE A 29 -10.65 15.40 4.26
N ASP A 30 -10.65 14.83 5.47
CA ASP A 30 -11.84 14.37 6.14
C ASP A 30 -12.36 15.48 7.07
N GLU A 31 -13.43 16.14 6.65
CA GLU A 31 -14.05 17.24 7.39
C GLU A 31 -14.60 16.83 8.77
N ALA A 32 -14.97 15.57 8.95
CA ALA A 32 -15.54 15.08 10.21
C ALA A 32 -14.48 14.94 11.30
N SER A 33 -13.28 14.48 10.92
CA SER A 33 -12.14 14.33 11.83
C SER A 33 -11.19 15.54 11.82
N LYS A 34 -11.32 16.44 10.83
CA LYS A 34 -10.37 17.53 10.55
C LYS A 34 -8.95 17.02 10.28
N GLU A 35 -8.86 15.92 9.53
CA GLU A 35 -7.60 15.26 9.23
C GLU A 35 -7.38 15.07 7.73
N TRP A 36 -6.13 15.24 7.29
CA TRP A 36 -5.67 14.75 6.00
C TRP A 36 -5.41 13.25 6.07
N LYS A 37 -6.06 12.48 5.21
CA LYS A 37 -5.86 11.04 5.06
C LYS A 37 -5.06 10.75 3.81
N VAL A 38 -4.07 9.87 3.93
CA VAL A 38 -3.22 9.45 2.80
C VAL A 38 -2.93 7.95 2.86
N SER A 39 -3.36 7.22 1.84
CA SER A 39 -3.04 5.80 1.73
C SER A 39 -1.55 5.56 1.49
N ALA A 40 -0.97 4.57 2.15
CA ALA A 40 0.34 4.02 1.82
C ALA A 40 0.15 2.94 0.74
N LEU A 41 0.71 3.14 -0.45
CA LEU A 41 0.60 2.21 -1.56
C LEU A 41 1.92 1.47 -1.76
N CYS A 42 1.88 0.14 -1.86
CA CYS A 42 3.04 -0.69 -2.13
C CYS A 42 2.99 -1.26 -3.55
N ARG A 43 4.03 -1.02 -4.35
CA ARG A 43 4.16 -1.61 -5.67
C ARG A 43 4.80 -2.99 -5.57
N THR A 44 4.17 -3.97 -6.21
CA THR A 44 4.66 -5.35 -6.31
C THR A 44 4.59 -5.86 -7.75
N GLU A 45 5.15 -7.04 -7.99
CA GLU A 45 4.98 -7.77 -9.26
C GLU A 45 3.49 -8.10 -9.56
N ARG A 46 2.63 -8.15 -8.54
CA ARG A 46 1.20 -8.50 -8.67
C ARG A 46 0.29 -7.28 -8.74
N GLY A 47 0.85 -6.06 -8.75
CA GLY A 47 0.10 -4.81 -8.78
C GLY A 47 0.43 -3.89 -7.61
N ILE A 48 -0.44 -2.89 -7.40
CA ILE A 48 -0.32 -1.87 -6.35
C ILE A 48 -1.35 -2.16 -5.26
N PHE A 49 -0.90 -2.23 -4.01
CA PHE A 49 -1.77 -2.54 -2.87
C PHE A 49 -1.76 -1.41 -1.84
N VAL A 50 -2.93 -1.10 -1.27
CA VAL A 50 -3.02 -0.26 -0.07
C VAL A 50 -2.54 -1.09 1.12
N VAL A 51 -1.51 -0.61 1.81
CA VAL A 51 -0.88 -1.31 2.94
C VAL A 51 -1.00 -0.55 4.26
N GLY A 52 -1.55 0.66 4.24
CA GLY A 52 -1.78 1.46 5.44
C GLY A 52 -2.40 2.80 5.09
N GLU A 53 -2.66 3.60 6.10
CA GLU A 53 -3.18 4.96 5.98
C GLU A 53 -2.46 5.86 6.98
N PHE A 54 -2.01 7.01 6.51
CA PHE A 54 -1.48 8.10 7.31
C PHE A 54 -2.60 9.07 7.63
N SER A 55 -2.52 9.69 8.81
CA SER A 55 -3.40 10.79 9.21
C SER A 55 -2.56 11.98 9.66
N LEU A 56 -2.87 13.16 9.14
CA LEU A 56 -2.21 14.41 9.50
C LEU A 56 -3.26 15.44 9.94
N ASP A 57 -2.89 16.33 10.87
CA ASP A 57 -3.75 17.46 11.25
C ASP A 57 -3.75 18.57 10.17
N GLU A 58 -4.52 19.64 10.41
CA GLU A 58 -4.58 20.82 9.54
C GLU A 58 -3.22 21.53 9.40
N ASP A 59 -2.36 21.43 10.42
CA ASP A 59 -0.98 21.95 10.43
C ASP A 59 0.03 20.99 9.79
N LEU A 60 -0.46 19.89 9.21
CA LEU A 60 0.29 18.82 8.54
C LEU A 60 1.19 18.01 9.48
N ASN A 61 0.98 18.00 10.78
CA ASN A 61 1.68 17.09 11.70
C ASN A 61 1.08 15.69 11.63
N PHE A 62 1.91 14.67 11.77
CA PHE A 62 1.44 13.29 11.79
C PHE A 62 0.68 12.98 13.08
N ILE A 63 -0.60 12.66 12.95
CA ILE A 63 -1.45 12.14 14.05
C ILE A 63 -1.31 10.62 14.12
N ALA A 64 -1.34 9.96 12.96
CA ALA A 64 -1.25 8.50 12.87
C ALA A 64 -0.33 8.09 11.71
N ILE A 65 0.58 7.17 12.01
CA ILE A 65 1.51 6.59 11.04
C ILE A 65 1.37 5.07 11.09
N PRO A 66 1.16 4.39 9.95
CA PRO A 66 1.17 2.94 9.91
C PRO A 66 2.61 2.46 10.12
N THR A 67 2.79 1.49 11.02
CA THR A 67 4.11 0.90 11.24
C THR A 67 4.51 -0.01 10.08
N LYS A 68 5.82 -0.15 9.83
CA LYS A 68 6.34 -1.10 8.82
C LYS A 68 5.80 -2.52 9.01
N LYS A 69 5.70 -2.98 10.27
CA LYS A 69 5.15 -4.30 10.61
C LYS A 69 3.67 -4.44 10.23
N GLN A 70 2.85 -3.42 10.49
CA GLN A 70 1.44 -3.41 10.07
C GLN A 70 1.32 -3.45 8.54
N MET A 71 2.11 -2.63 7.84
CA MET A 71 2.10 -2.57 6.38
C MET A 71 2.48 -3.92 5.75
N LEU A 72 3.55 -4.55 6.22
CA LEU A 72 3.95 -5.89 5.75
C LEU A 72 2.87 -6.93 6.00
N LYS A 73 2.25 -6.93 7.19
CA LYS A 73 1.16 -7.86 7.53
C LYS A 73 -0.04 -7.69 6.60
N ILE A 74 -0.40 -6.46 6.25
CA ILE A 74 -1.49 -6.19 5.30
C ILE A 74 -1.09 -6.67 3.90
N LEU A 75 0.13 -6.34 3.44
CA LEU A 75 0.63 -6.76 2.13
C LEU A 75 0.62 -8.28 1.98
N GLU A 76 1.16 -9.02 2.94
CA GLU A 76 1.21 -10.49 2.92
C GLU A 76 -0.20 -11.10 2.86
N LYS A 77 -1.14 -10.56 3.65
CA LYS A 77 -2.53 -11.03 3.66
C LYS A 77 -3.21 -10.77 2.31
N THR A 78 -2.97 -9.61 1.72
CA THR A 78 -3.53 -9.23 0.42
C THR A 78 -2.94 -10.09 -0.70
N MET A 79 -1.61 -10.24 -0.75
CA MET A 79 -0.92 -11.04 -1.77
C MET A 79 -1.32 -12.51 -1.78
N ARG A 80 -1.66 -13.09 -0.62
CA ARG A 80 -2.17 -14.48 -0.53
C ARG A 80 -3.53 -14.68 -1.18
N ARG A 81 -4.32 -13.61 -1.32
CA ARG A 81 -5.69 -13.65 -1.85
C ARG A 81 -5.78 -13.31 -3.33
N VAL A 82 -4.75 -12.65 -3.87
CA VAL A 82 -4.74 -12.17 -5.25
C VAL A 82 -4.23 -13.27 -6.17
N PRO A 83 -5.06 -13.77 -7.10
CA PRO A 83 -4.59 -14.67 -8.15
C PRO A 83 -3.50 -13.99 -8.99
N ALA A 84 -2.52 -14.77 -9.44
CA ALA A 84 -1.46 -14.29 -10.31
C ALA A 84 -1.45 -15.10 -11.61
N LEU A 85 -1.19 -14.42 -12.72
CA LEU A 85 -0.93 -15.08 -13.99
C LEU A 85 0.44 -15.78 -13.91
N VAL A 86 0.48 -17.06 -14.23
CA VAL A 86 1.72 -17.84 -14.24
C VAL A 86 1.91 -18.41 -15.65
N TYR A 87 3.04 -18.09 -16.27
CA TYR A 87 3.42 -18.64 -17.56
C TYR A 87 4.28 -19.90 -17.35
N ALA A 88 3.70 -21.07 -17.59
CA ALA A 88 4.39 -22.36 -17.49
C ALA A 88 3.58 -23.46 -18.20
N ASP A 89 4.22 -24.59 -18.52
CA ASP A 89 3.54 -25.75 -19.09
C ASP A 89 2.54 -26.37 -18.09
N PRO A 90 1.38 -26.90 -18.57
CA PRO A 90 0.38 -27.52 -17.70
C PRO A 90 0.94 -28.65 -16.81
N ALA A 91 1.91 -29.42 -17.31
CA ALA A 91 2.55 -30.49 -16.55
C ALA A 91 3.43 -29.94 -15.41
N GLU A 92 4.08 -28.79 -15.62
CA GLU A 92 4.86 -28.11 -14.59
C GLU A 92 3.96 -27.52 -13.50
N LEU A 93 2.86 -26.87 -13.89
CA LEU A 93 1.88 -26.31 -12.97
C LEU A 93 1.29 -27.38 -12.04
N ARG A 94 0.97 -28.57 -12.59
CA ARG A 94 0.50 -29.72 -11.81
C ARG A 94 1.54 -30.21 -10.81
N ARG A 95 2.81 -30.35 -11.22
CA ARG A 95 3.91 -30.75 -10.30
C ARG A 95 4.12 -29.73 -9.17
N LYS A 96 3.97 -28.44 -9.46
CA LYS A 96 4.09 -27.35 -8.47
C LYS A 96 2.84 -27.18 -7.60
N GLY A 97 1.79 -27.98 -7.79
CA GLY A 97 0.53 -27.88 -7.05
C GLY A 97 -0.24 -26.58 -7.31
N VAL A 98 0.05 -25.89 -8.42
CA VAL A 98 -0.62 -24.64 -8.80
C VAL A 98 -2.02 -24.99 -9.33
N ARG A 99 -3.04 -24.37 -8.73
CA ARG A 99 -4.44 -24.57 -9.12
C ARG A 99 -4.92 -23.36 -9.91
N ALA A 100 -5.71 -23.60 -10.95
CA ALA A 100 -6.40 -22.54 -11.68
C ALA A 100 -7.32 -21.78 -10.71
N ALA A 101 -7.30 -20.46 -10.80
CA ALA A 101 -8.28 -19.63 -10.11
C ALA A 101 -9.55 -19.58 -10.97
N THR A 102 -10.69 -19.94 -10.39
CA THR A 102 -12.00 -19.69 -10.99
C THR A 102 -12.45 -18.30 -10.54
N ILE A 103 -12.79 -17.43 -11.49
CA ILE A 103 -13.28 -16.06 -11.24
C ILE A 103 -14.78 -16.04 -11.43
#